data_AF-A0A7X3F8W6-F1
#
_entry.id   AF-A0A7X3F8W6-F1
#
_cell.length_a   1.000
_cell.length_b   1.000
_cell.length_c   1.000
_cell.angle_alpha   90.00
_cell.angle_beta   90.00
_cell.angle_gamma   90.00
#
_symmetry.space_group_name_H-M   'P 1'
#
loop_
_entity.id
_entity.type
_entity.pdbx_description
1 polymer ?
#
loop_
_entity_poly.entity_id
_entity_poly.type
_entity_poly.pdbx_seq_one_letter_code
_entity_poly.pdbx_strand_id
1 'polypeptide(L)' 'MSRQRYPEEFKIEAVKQVTEKGKPVAEVAQRLGMSVHSLYAWIKVYSKP' A
#
# COMPACT_ATOMS: atom_id res chain seq x y z
N MET A 1 -15.93 -5.94 -13.35
CA MET A 1 -14.68 -5.61 -12.64
C MET A 1 -14.83 -6.05 -11.19
N SER A 2 -14.27 -7.20 -10.82
CA SER A 2 -14.24 -7.63 -9.41
C SER A 2 -13.31 -6.68 -8.65
N ARG A 3 -13.83 -6.05 -7.59
CA ARG A 3 -13.01 -5.21 -6.70
C ARG A 3 -12.09 -6.18 -5.95
N GLN A 4 -10.82 -6.29 -6.36
CA GLN A 4 -9.85 -7.09 -5.61
C GLN A 4 -9.85 -6.62 -4.15
N ARG A 5 -10.25 -7.52 -3.26
CA ARG A 5 -10.33 -7.27 -1.83
C ARG A 5 -9.03 -7.76 -1.20
N TYR A 6 -8.14 -6.81 -0.93
CA TYR A 6 -6.99 -7.07 -0.09
C TYR A 6 -7.40 -7.08 1.38
N PRO A 7 -6.92 -8.03 2.19
CA PRO A 7 -7.07 -8.01 3.64
C PRO A 7 -6.54 -6.70 4.24
N GLU A 8 -7.10 -6.27 5.37
CA GLU A 8 -6.68 -5.03 6.02
C GLU A 8 -5.22 -5.10 6.49
N GLU A 9 -4.81 -6.23 7.07
CA GLU A 9 -3.41 -6.48 7.47
C GLU A 9 -2.43 -6.30 6.31
N PHE A 10 -2.80 -6.77 5.11
CA PHE A 10 -1.99 -6.61 3.91
C PHE A 10 -1.81 -5.13 3.55
N LYS A 11 -2.88 -4.34 3.63
CA LYS A 11 -2.83 -2.90 3.34
C LYS A 11 -1.95 -2.17 4.35
N ILE A 12 -2.08 -2.51 5.63
CA ILE A 12 -1.29 -1.92 6.71
C ILE A 12 0.20 -2.21 6.49
N GLU A 13 0.58 -3.47 6.24
CA GLU A 13 2.00 -3.81 6.02
C GLU A 13 2.55 -3.14 4.75
N ALA A 14 1.75 -3.03 3.68
CA ALA A 14 2.15 -2.31 2.48
C ALA A 14 2.41 -0.82 2.76
N VAL A 15 1.59 -0.18 3.59
CA VAL A 15 1.78 1.21 4.01
C VAL A 15 3.01 1.36 4.90
N LYS A 16 3.22 0.46 5.87
CA LYS A 16 4.41 0.46 6.75
C LYS A 16 5.72 0.35 5.98
N GLN A 17 5.74 -0.42 4.88
CA GLN A 17 6.93 -0.48 4.02
C GLN A 17 7.32 0.89 3.44
N VAL A 18 6.34 1.75 3.17
CA VAL A 18 6.60 3.10 2.67
C VAL A 18 6.89 4.06 3.83
N THR A 19 6.07 4.06 4.87
CA THR A 19 6.12 5.07 5.94
C THR A 19 7.20 4.79 6.99
N GLU A 20 7.37 3.55 7.41
CA GLU A 20 8.33 3.16 8.45
C GLU A 20 9.68 2.77 7.84
N LYS A 21 9.66 1.99 6.75
CA LYS A 21 10.89 1.49 6.10
C LYS A 21 11.42 2.43 5.01
N GLY A 22 10.72 3.52 4.72
CA GLY A 22 11.15 4.56 3.78
C GLY A 22 11.25 4.12 2.32
N LYS A 23 10.60 3.02 1.93
CA LYS A 23 10.71 2.48 0.57
C LYS A 23 9.92 3.32 -0.43
N PRO A 24 10.40 3.45 -1.69
CA PRO A 24 9.64 4.12 -2.75
C PRO A 24 8.31 3.41 -3.01
N VAL A 25 7.23 4.20 -3.14
CA VAL A 25 5.86 3.71 -3.42
C VAL A 25 5.84 2.86 -4.70
N ALA A 26 6.59 3.26 -5.73
CA ALA A 26 6.68 2.54 -7.00
C ALA A 26 7.31 1.14 -6.83
N GLU A 27 8.37 1.01 -6.03
CA GLU A 27 9.04 -0.25 -5.76
C GLU A 27 8.12 -1.21 -4.98
N VAL A 28 7.47 -0.69 -3.93
CA VAL A 28 6.52 -1.48 -3.11
C VAL A 28 5.35 -1.96 -3.96
N ALA A 29 4.76 -1.08 -4.78
CA ALA A 29 3.65 -1.43 -5.65
C ALA A 29 4.04 -2.48 -6.70
N GLN A 30 5.20 -2.33 -7.33
CA GLN A 30 5.72 -3.30 -8.31
C GLN A 30 5.96 -4.67 -7.65
N ARG A 31 6.60 -4.70 -6.49
CA ARG A 31 6.87 -5.94 -5.74
C ARG A 31 5.59 -6.64 -5.30
N LEU A 32 4.56 -5.89 -4.91
CA LEU A 32 3.27 -6.42 -4.47
C LEU A 32 2.30 -6.71 -5.64
N GLY A 33 2.71 -6.46 -6.89
CA GLY A 33 1.87 -6.69 -8.07
C GLY A 33 0.60 -5.83 -8.08
N MET A 34 0.68 -4.62 -7.53
CA MET A 34 -0.47 -3.72 -7.41
C MET A 34 -0.19 -2.34 -8.02
N SER A 35 -1.24 -1.54 -8.20
CA SER A 35 -1.06 -0.19 -8.74
C SER A 35 -0.51 0.77 -7.69
N VAL A 36 0.40 1.64 -8.12
CA VAL A 36 0.94 2.74 -7.29
C VAL A 36 -0.19 3.64 -6.77
N HIS A 37 -1.23 3.84 -7.59
CA HIS A 37 -2.40 4.65 -7.23
C HIS A 37 -3.17 4.07 -6.04
N SER A 38 -3.39 2.75 -6.03
CA SER A 38 -4.03 2.07 -4.89
C SER A 38 -3.21 2.20 -3.61
N LEU A 39 -1.88 2.12 -3.73
CA LEU A 39 -0.99 2.25 -2.58
C LEU A 39 -1.00 3.68 -2.01
N TYR A 40 -1.01 4.72 -2.85
CA TYR A 40 -1.20 6.11 -2.39
C TYR A 40 -2.53 6.31 -1.66
N ALA A 41 -3.62 5.71 -2.17
CA ALA A 41 -4.91 5.78 -1.50
C ALA A 41 -4.87 5.13 -0.11
N TRP A 42 -4.16 4.01 0.04
CA TRP A 42 -4.01 3.35 1.33
C TRP A 42 -3.11 4.13 2.28
N ILE A 43 -2.01 4.70 1.81
CA ILE A 43 -1.16 5.57 2.63
C ILE A 43 -2.03 6.68 3.24
N LYS A 44 -2.85 7.37 2.44
CA LYS A 44 -3.74 8.43 2.95
C LYS A 44 -4.74 7.97 4.02
N VAL A 45 -5.18 6.72 3.96
CA VAL A 45 -6.17 6.14 4.90
C VAL A 45 -5.50 5.63 6.17
N TYR A 46 -4.36 4.95 6.04
CA TYR A 46 -3.71 4.19 7.11
C TYR A 46 -2.44 4.84 7.67
N SER A 47 -1.93 5.93 7.10
CA SER A 47 -0.77 6.67 7.63
C SER A 47 -1.12 7.71 8.70
N LYS A 48 -2.37 7.72 9.19
CA LYS A 48 -2.77 8.61 10.28
C LYS A 48 -2.28 8.02 11.61
N PRO A 49 -1.78 8.86 12.54
CA PRO A 49 -1.40 8.41 13.88
C PRO A 49 -2.60 7.84 14.64
#